data_AF-A0A379WWC4-F1
#
_entry.id   AF-A0A379WWC4-F1
#
_cell.length_a   1.000
_cell.length_b   1.000
_cell.length_c   1.000
_cell.angle_alpha   90.00
_cell.angle_beta   90.00
_cell.angle_gamma   90.00
#
_symmetry.space_group_name_H-M   'P 1'
#
loop_
_entity.id
_entity.type
_entity.pdbx_description
1 polymer ?
#
loop_
_entity_poly.entity_id
_entity_poly.type
_entity_poly.pdbx_seq_one_letter_code
_entity_poly.pdbx_strand_id
1 'polypeptide(L)' 'MPNVQEKQLRWYNIALMSFITVWGFGNVVNNYANQGLVVVFSWVFIFALYFIPYALIVGQLAQPSKREKGRQYLD' A
#
# COMPACT_ATOMS: atom_id res chain seq x y z
N MET A 1 -2.92 40.18 13.75
CA MET A 1 -3.02 39.22 12.63
C MET A 1 -2.78 37.83 13.20
N PRO A 2 -3.74 36.90 13.16
CA PRO A 2 -3.54 35.57 13.72
C PRO A 2 -2.48 34.85 12.89
N ASN A 3 -1.44 34.36 13.56
CA ASN A 3 -0.45 33.46 12.99
C ASN A 3 -1.18 32.16 12.64
N VAL A 4 -1.58 32.02 11.37
CA VAL A 4 -1.96 30.72 10.83
C VAL A 4 -0.67 29.91 10.80
N GLN A 5 -0.40 29.17 11.87
CA GLN A 5 0.49 28.03 11.79
C GLN A 5 -0.08 27.19 10.66
N GLU A 6 0.55 27.25 9.48
CA GLU A 6 0.41 26.23 8.47
C GLU A 6 0.60 24.93 9.22
N LYS A 7 -0.50 24.24 9.50
CA LYS A 7 -0.50 22.96 10.16
C LYS A 7 0.15 22.06 9.13
N GLN A 8 1.49 22.08 9.07
CA GLN A 8 2.27 21.34 8.12
C GLN A 8 1.84 19.91 8.34
N LEU A 9 0.96 19.45 7.46
CA LEU A 9 0.56 18.07 7.39
C LEU A 9 1.85 17.38 7.03
N ARG A 10 2.56 16.93 8.07
CA ARG A 10 3.78 16.15 7.92
C ARG A 10 3.48 15.11 6.86
N TRP A 11 4.42 14.85 5.97
CA TRP A 11 4.26 13.86 4.92
C TRP A 11 3.66 12.54 5.44
N TYR A 12 4.07 12.14 6.65
CA TYR A 12 3.49 11.01 7.38
C TYR A 12 1.97 11.11 7.65
N ASN A 13 1.46 12.28 8.00
CA ASN A 13 0.02 12.49 8.22
C ASN A 13 -0.76 12.40 6.90
N ILE A 14 -0.19 12.92 5.79
CA ILE A 14 -0.82 12.79 4.46
C ILE A 14 -0.79 11.33 4.01
N ALA A 15 0.35 10.65 4.18
CA ALA A 15 0.47 9.23 3.89
C ALA A 15 -0.51 8.39 4.71
N LEU A 16 -0.69 8.69 6.00
CA LEU A 16 -1.65 8.02 6.87
C LEU A 16 -3.09 8.25 6.41
N MET A 17 -3.45 9.49 6.09
CA MET A 17 -4.79 9.84 5.59
C MET A 17 -5.08 9.11 4.29
N SER A 18 -4.18 9.19 3.30
CA SER A 18 -4.31 8.48 2.02
C SER A 18 -4.37 6.97 2.20
N PHE A 19 -3.57 6.40 3.11
CA PHE A 19 -3.60 4.98 3.42
C PHE A 19 -4.98 4.56 3.96
N ILE A 20 -5.49 5.24 4.98
CA ILE A 20 -6.79 4.94 5.60
C ILE A 20 -7.93 5.07 4.56
N THR A 21 -7.83 6.04 3.65
CA THR A 21 -8.84 6.25 2.59
C THR A 21 -8.75 5.23 1.46
N VAL A 22 -7.56 4.90 0.93
CA VAL A 22 -7.37 3.90 -0.14
C VAL A 22 -7.87 2.53 0.29
N TRP A 23 -7.64 2.17 1.55
CA TRP A 23 -8.07 0.87 2.07
C TRP A 23 -9.52 0.86 2.56
N GLY A 24 -10.15 2.02 2.72
CA GLY A 24 -11.56 2.14 3.02
C GLY A 24 -11.96 1.34 4.25
N PHE A 25 -11.41 1.69 5.42
CA PHE A 25 -11.80 1.06 6.70
C PHE A 25 -13.32 1.01 6.88
N GLY A 26 -14.08 1.96 6.32
CA GLY A 26 -15.54 1.96 6.36
C GLY A 26 -16.20 0.67 5.83
N ASN A 27 -15.67 0.03 4.79
CA ASN A 27 -16.27 -1.21 4.27
C ASN A 27 -15.95 -2.41 5.16
N VAL A 28 -14.71 -2.50 5.66
CA VAL A 28 -14.29 -3.56 6.60
C VAL A 28 -15.00 -3.39 7.94
N VAL A 29 -15.13 -2.16 8.43
CA VAL A 29 -15.78 -1.81 9.71
C VAL A 29 -17.30 -1.95 9.63
N ASN A 30 -17.93 -1.61 8.50
CA ASN A 30 -19.37 -1.81 8.32
C ASN A 30 -19.72 -3.30 8.23
N ASN A 31 -18.92 -4.10 7.51
CA ASN A 31 -19.10 -5.55 7.51
C ASN A 31 -18.73 -6.17 8.89
N TYR A 32 -17.75 -5.63 9.62
CA TYR A 32 -17.45 -6.00 11.01
C TYR A 32 -18.61 -5.72 11.96
N ALA A 33 -19.29 -4.58 11.84
CA ALA A 33 -20.45 -4.26 12.67
C ALA A 33 -21.61 -5.26 12.45
N ASN A 34 -21.73 -5.81 11.25
CA ASN A 34 -22.82 -6.71 10.87
C ASN A 34 -22.50 -8.22 11.04
N GLN A 35 -21.24 -8.63 10.86
CA GLN A 35 -20.80 -10.03 10.87
C GLN A 35 -19.71 -10.32 11.91
N GLY A 36 -19.28 -9.31 12.67
CA GLY A 36 -18.28 -9.42 13.73
C GLY A 36 -16.84 -9.53 13.24
N LEU A 37 -15.96 -9.97 14.15
CA LEU A 37 -14.50 -9.99 13.98
C LEU A 37 -14.01 -10.86 12.81
N VAL A 38 -14.81 -11.86 12.41
CA VAL A 38 -14.48 -12.81 11.33
C VAL A 38 -14.26 -12.11 9.99
N VAL A 39 -15.00 -11.03 9.71
CA VAL A 39 -14.86 -10.26 8.46
C VAL A 39 -13.52 -9.54 8.39
N VAL A 40 -13.06 -8.96 9.50
CA VAL A 40 -11.77 -8.25 9.54
C VAL A 40 -10.65 -9.23 9.23
N PHE A 41 -10.69 -10.41 9.85
CA PHE A 41 -9.74 -11.48 9.57
C PHE A 41 -9.82 -11.97 8.12
N SER A 42 -11.02 -12.21 7.59
CA SER A 42 -11.22 -12.64 6.20
C SER A 42 -10.68 -11.61 5.20
N TRP A 43 -10.96 -10.32 5.41
CA TRP A 43 -10.48 -9.25 4.54
C TRP A 43 -8.96 -9.16 4.56
N VAL A 44 -8.33 -9.17 5.74
CA VAL A 44 -6.86 -9.17 5.87
C VAL A 44 -6.25 -10.44 5.25
N PHE A 45 -6.93 -11.59 5.36
CA PHE A 45 -6.50 -12.83 4.71
C PHE A 45 -6.56 -12.75 3.19
N ILE A 46 -7.66 -12.27 2.62
CA ILE A 46 -7.81 -12.06 1.16
C ILE A 46 -6.71 -11.11 0.69
N PHE A 47 -6.47 -10.05 1.46
CA PHE A 47 -5.43 -9.08 1.18
C PHE A 47 -4.05 -9.72 1.15
N ALA A 48 -3.68 -10.50 2.17
CA ALA A 48 -2.40 -11.19 2.22
C ALA A 48 -2.28 -12.23 1.10
N LEU A 49 -3.31 -13.04 0.89
CA LEU A 49 -3.34 -14.08 -0.14
C LEU A 49 -3.29 -13.54 -1.56
N TYR A 50 -3.87 -12.37 -1.83
CA TYR A 50 -3.72 -11.68 -3.11
C TYR A 50 -2.36 -10.96 -3.17
N PHE A 51 -1.97 -10.25 -2.13
CA PHE A 51 -0.76 -9.43 -2.12
C PHE A 51 0.52 -10.25 -2.29
N ILE A 52 0.61 -11.44 -1.65
CA ILE A 52 1.79 -12.32 -1.75
C ILE A 52 2.11 -12.69 -3.22
N PRO A 53 1.18 -13.29 -4.00
CA PRO A 53 1.46 -13.61 -5.39
C PRO A 53 1.72 -12.36 -6.25
N TYR A 54 1.01 -11.24 -6.04
CA TYR A 54 1.29 -10.01 -6.78
C TYR A 54 2.68 -9.44 -6.47
N ALA A 55 3.08 -9.42 -5.20
CA ALA A 55 4.39 -8.98 -4.78
C ALA A 55 5.51 -9.89 -5.31
N LEU A 56 5.25 -11.19 -5.44
CA LEU A 56 6.19 -12.14 -6.05
C LEU A 56 6.35 -11.90 -7.56
N ILE A 57 5.25 -11.71 -8.30
CA ILE A 57 5.29 -11.43 -9.74
C ILE A 57 5.94 -10.08 -10.02
N VAL A 58 5.52 -9.02 -9.31
CA VAL A 58 6.14 -7.69 -9.40
C VAL A 58 7.58 -7.73 -8.92
N GLY A 59 7.91 -8.53 -7.91
CA GLY A 59 9.29 -8.70 -7.44
C GLY A 59 10.20 -9.32 -8.50
N GLN A 60 9.69 -10.25 -9.31
CA GLN A 60 10.42 -10.79 -10.46
C GLN A 60 10.58 -9.78 -11.59
N LEU A 61 9.57 -8.93 -11.84
CA LEU A 61 9.62 -7.88 -12.86
C LEU A 61 10.44 -6.66 -12.44
N ALA A 62 10.49 -6.37 -11.14
CA ALA A 62 11.27 -5.30 -10.54
C ALA A 62 12.75 -5.67 -10.36
N GLN A 63 13.13 -6.93 -10.62
CA GLN A 63 14.54 -7.31 -10.68
C GLN A 63 15.19 -6.55 -11.85
N PRO A 64 16.20 -5.71 -11.59
CA PRO A 64 16.88 -4.99 -12.65
C PRO A 64 17.51 -6.00 -13.59
N SER A 65 17.07 -6.00 -14.85
CA SER A 65 17.61 -6.85 -15.89
C SER A 65 19.10 -6.56 -16.04
N LYS A 66 19.95 -7.45 -15.50
CA LYS A 66 21.42 -7.36 -15.64
C LYS A 66 21.91 -7.57 -17.08
N ARG A 67 21.04 -7.52 -18.09
CA ARG A 67 21.38 -7.80 -19.50
C ARG A 67 21.90 -6.61 -20.30
N GLU A 68 21.94 -5.40 -19.74
CA GLU A 68 22.40 -4.21 -20.49
C GLU A 68 23.85 -3.78 -20.18
N LYS A 69 24.46 -4.25 -19.08
CA LYS A 69 25.82 -3.83 -18.73
C LYS A 69 26.94 -4.53 -19.52
N GLY A 70 26.63 -5.58 -20.29
CA GLY A 70 27.63 -6.36 -21.04
C GLY A 70 27.91 -5.87 -22.45
N ARG A 71 27.08 -4.98 -23.03
CA ARG A 71 27.26 -4.46 -24.39
C ARG A 71 27.95 -3.10 -24.46
N GLN A 72 28.13 -2.41 -23.33
CA GLN A 72 28.74 -1.08 -23.30
C GLN A 72 30.29 -1.11 -23.16
N TYR A 73 30.89 -2.30 -23.13
CA TYR A 73 32.36 -2.49 -23.10
C TYR A 73 32.93 -2.95 -24.45
N LEU A 74 32.11 -2.97 -25.51
CA LEU A 74 32.51 -3.41 -26.85
C LEU A 74 32.16 -2.41 -27.96
N ASP A 75 31.75 -1.18 -27.61
CA ASP A 75 31.61 -0.03 -28.50
C ASP A 75 32.50 1.13 -28.01
#